data_AF-A0A2K8P484-F1
#
_entry.id   AF-A0A2K8P484-F1
#
_cell.length_a   1.000
_cell.length_b   1.000
_cell.length_c   1.000
_cell.angle_alpha   90.00
_cell.angle_beta   90.00
_cell.angle_gamma   90.00
#
_symmetry.space_group_name_H-M   'P 1'
#
loop_
_entity.id
_entity.type
_entity.pdbx_description
1 polymer ?
#
loop_
_entity_poly.entity_id
_entity_poly.type
_entity_poly.pdbx_seq_one_letter_code
_entity_poly.pdbx_strand_id
1 'polypeptide(L)'
;MNKKTTKIMDKWLNLLSKKLSGLKTSDRKDIIENYRDLWNEELSLNKSANEILLGLRPIDEIAKELYEEFEVIKKSKSDVTKIKIVNSKSEATSSWIKSINNGFIKIFGFTYSVMAILLSFIFFISFVAIIILIPVALVLAFINYEFLVVLPLAIGVMGIGIILAIFFYFLSSSSYLTVKTIFNKWFGKSKEFKDKKKILSRLMLIMIIIGGSMAGIGAVTSTVGNHSIYGSVLSGNYLNHSEVENFQLNETITKAFDGKESEFSAKSIVYVDFDWGLTPWTIFEAKQDKDLSNNQIAIQKHFNFKESLGNEFKITEKPEASYWEKNENSSYDTGRLYLKFHISAPWNAKFLSITPIKYEIAYNFKINDTPVENIIVRF
;
A
#
# COMPACT_ATOMS: atom_id res chain seq x y z
N MET A 1 23.82 -68.46 21.93
CA MET A 1 23.40 -67.95 23.26
C MET A 1 22.55 -68.99 23.98
N ASN A 2 22.85 -69.34 25.23
CA ASN A 2 22.11 -70.34 26.00
C ASN A 2 20.71 -69.79 26.35
N LYS A 3 19.62 -70.53 26.02
CA LYS A 3 18.22 -70.14 26.28
C LYS A 3 17.96 -69.75 27.74
N LYS A 4 18.66 -70.38 28.69
CA LYS A 4 18.53 -70.08 30.13
C LYS A 4 19.12 -68.70 30.47
N THR A 5 20.24 -68.34 29.84
CA THR A 5 20.92 -67.05 30.03
C THR A 5 20.13 -65.89 29.44
N THR A 6 19.59 -66.06 28.24
CA THR A 6 18.73 -65.06 27.59
C THR A 6 17.51 -64.72 28.46
N LYS A 7 16.88 -65.74 29.07
CA LYS A 7 15.72 -65.56 29.94
C LYS A 7 16.03 -64.77 31.21
N ILE A 8 17.25 -64.91 31.75
CA ILE A 8 17.69 -64.17 32.95
C ILE A 8 17.94 -62.69 32.59
N MET A 9 18.64 -62.44 31.50
CA MET A 9 18.87 -61.09 30.96
C MET A 9 17.54 -60.37 30.69
N ASP A 10 16.62 -61.00 29.97
CA ASP A 10 15.30 -60.40 29.67
C ASP A 10 14.49 -60.11 30.93
N LYS A 11 14.55 -60.99 31.94
CA LYS A 11 13.88 -60.77 33.22
C LYS A 11 14.46 -59.56 33.95
N TRP A 12 15.79 -59.43 33.96
CA TRP A 12 16.47 -58.32 34.61
C TRP A 12 16.23 -56.98 33.90
N LEU A 13 16.37 -56.94 32.57
CA LEU A 13 16.09 -55.74 31.76
C LEU A 13 14.63 -55.29 31.88
N ASN A 14 13.68 -56.23 31.97
CA ASN A 14 12.27 -55.89 32.20
C ASN A 14 12.03 -55.28 33.60
N LEU A 15 12.74 -55.75 34.63
CA LEU A 15 12.66 -55.16 35.97
C LEU A 15 13.23 -53.74 35.99
N LEU A 16 14.38 -53.52 35.33
CA LEU A 16 14.97 -52.20 35.17
C LEU A 16 14.03 -51.26 34.40
N SER A 17 13.49 -51.71 33.27
CA SER A 17 12.55 -50.93 32.44
C SER A 17 11.30 -50.51 33.22
N LYS A 18 10.74 -51.39 34.05
CA LYS A 18 9.62 -51.05 34.95
C LYS A 18 10.01 -49.99 35.98
N LYS A 19 11.20 -50.09 36.58
CA LYS A 19 11.71 -49.14 37.56
C LYS A 19 12.03 -47.78 36.94
N LEU A 20 12.40 -47.74 35.66
CA LEU A 20 12.63 -46.55 34.84
C LEU A 20 11.36 -46.00 34.15
N SER A 21 10.17 -46.46 34.55
CA SER A 21 8.90 -46.03 33.95
C SER A 21 8.60 -44.52 34.05
N GLY A 22 9.27 -43.81 34.96
CA GLY A 22 9.21 -42.35 35.10
C GLY A 22 10.07 -41.58 34.08
N LEU A 23 11.00 -42.24 33.38
CA LEU A 23 11.78 -41.63 32.29
C LEU A 23 10.95 -41.56 31.00
N LYS A 24 11.33 -40.67 30.07
CA LYS A 24 10.74 -40.65 28.72
C LYS A 24 10.97 -41.99 28.03
N THR A 25 10.03 -42.37 27.17
CA THR A 25 10.07 -43.66 26.46
C THR A 25 11.31 -43.82 25.59
N SER A 26 11.84 -42.74 24.99
CA SER A 26 13.10 -42.75 24.23
C SER A 26 14.28 -43.09 25.13
N ASP A 27 14.46 -42.32 26.21
CA ASP A 27 15.62 -42.40 27.09
C ASP A 27 15.64 -43.76 27.80
N ARG A 28 14.47 -44.25 28.23
CA ARG A 28 14.30 -45.59 28.78
C ARG A 28 14.71 -46.67 27.78
N LYS A 29 14.38 -46.51 26.49
CA LYS A 29 14.73 -47.50 25.46
C LYS A 29 16.25 -47.52 25.24
N ASP A 30 16.87 -46.35 25.16
CA ASP A 30 18.31 -46.23 24.92
C ASP A 30 19.13 -46.80 26.09
N ILE A 31 18.70 -46.55 27.33
CA ILE A 31 19.33 -47.13 28.53
C ILE A 31 19.20 -48.66 28.53
N ILE A 32 18.02 -49.19 28.22
CA ILE A 32 17.80 -50.64 28.19
C ILE A 32 18.62 -51.31 27.08
N GLU A 33 18.79 -50.64 25.94
CA GLU A 33 19.64 -51.14 24.86
C GLU A 33 21.12 -51.15 25.28
N ASN A 34 21.60 -50.09 25.94
CA ASN A 34 22.98 -50.04 26.43
C ASN A 34 23.28 -51.16 27.45
N TYR A 35 22.39 -51.40 28.42
CA TYR A 35 22.55 -52.54 29.33
C TYR A 35 22.44 -53.89 28.61
N ARG A 36 21.65 -54.00 27.55
CA ARG A 36 21.58 -55.22 26.72
C ARG A 36 22.91 -55.46 26.00
N ASP A 37 23.54 -54.41 25.48
CA ASP A 37 24.85 -54.50 24.84
C ASP A 37 25.93 -54.92 25.83
N LEU A 38 25.94 -54.34 27.04
CA LEU A 38 26.85 -54.74 28.11
C LEU A 38 26.66 -56.21 28.51
N TRP A 39 25.41 -56.69 28.60
CA TRP A 39 25.14 -58.11 28.81
C TRP A 39 25.69 -58.98 27.68
N ASN A 40 25.54 -58.58 26.43
CA ASN A 40 26.05 -59.32 25.28
C ASN A 40 27.59 -59.34 25.25
N GLU A 41 28.24 -58.23 25.59
CA GLU A 41 29.69 -58.11 25.70
C GLU A 41 30.23 -59.05 26.78
N GLU A 42 29.64 -59.02 27.98
CA GLU A 42 30.09 -59.88 29.07
C GLU A 42 29.82 -61.37 28.83
N LEU A 43 28.75 -61.70 28.11
CA LEU A 43 28.51 -63.06 27.63
C LEU A 43 29.52 -63.50 26.57
N SER A 44 30.03 -62.58 25.75
CA SER A 44 31.08 -62.88 24.78
C SER A 44 32.43 -63.21 25.44
N LEU A 45 32.65 -62.71 26.66
CA LEU A 45 33.80 -63.01 27.52
C LEU A 45 33.61 -64.29 28.35
N ASN A 46 32.63 -65.14 28.00
CA ASN A 46 32.29 -66.40 28.68
C ASN A 46 31.89 -66.25 30.17
N LYS A 47 31.48 -65.06 30.63
CA LYS A 47 30.93 -64.91 31.98
C LYS A 47 29.54 -65.55 32.07
N SER A 48 29.25 -66.19 33.20
CA SER A 48 27.93 -66.74 33.48
C SER A 48 26.93 -65.61 33.82
N ALA A 49 25.64 -65.85 33.61
CA ALA A 49 24.60 -64.87 33.92
C ALA A 49 24.61 -64.42 35.40
N ASN A 50 25.04 -65.29 36.31
CA ASN A 50 25.14 -64.97 37.73
C ASN A 50 26.35 -64.07 38.03
N GLU A 51 27.48 -64.28 37.35
CA GLU A 51 28.65 -63.41 37.47
C GLU A 51 28.36 -62.01 36.93
N ILE A 52 27.63 -61.91 35.81
CA ILE A 52 27.18 -60.63 35.25
C ILE A 52 26.27 -59.91 36.25
N LEU A 53 25.30 -60.62 36.84
CA LEU A 53 24.39 -60.04 37.84
C LEU A 53 25.12 -59.55 39.10
N LEU A 54 26.17 -60.24 39.53
CA LEU A 54 27.00 -59.84 40.68
C LEU A 54 27.87 -58.61 40.36
N GLY A 55 28.31 -58.46 39.10
CA GLY A 55 29.05 -57.29 38.64
C GLY A 55 28.16 -56.06 38.38
N LEU A 56 26.86 -56.27 38.17
CA LEU A 56 25.91 -55.19 38.00
C LEU A 56 25.45 -54.60 39.33
N ARG A 57 25.37 -53.27 39.39
CA ARG A 57 24.80 -52.57 40.53
C ARG A 57 23.32 -52.94 40.73
N PRO A 58 22.79 -52.87 41.96
CA PRO A 58 21.38 -53.11 42.23
C PRO A 58 20.48 -52.21 41.36
N ILE A 59 19.38 -52.77 40.82
CA ILE A 59 18.44 -52.05 39.94
C ILE A 59 17.91 -50.76 40.60
N ASP A 60 17.71 -50.77 41.91
CA ASP A 60 17.20 -49.61 42.64
C ASP A 60 18.21 -48.46 42.72
N GLU A 61 19.51 -48.77 42.80
CA GLU A 61 20.59 -47.77 42.76
C GLU A 61 20.75 -47.20 41.35
N ILE A 62 20.79 -48.07 40.33
CA ILE A 62 20.84 -47.65 38.92
C ILE A 62 19.66 -46.73 38.60
N ALA A 63 18.45 -47.11 39.02
CA ALA A 63 17.27 -46.29 38.80
C ALA A 63 17.34 -44.96 39.57
N LYS A 64 17.88 -44.93 40.79
CA LYS A 64 18.03 -43.69 41.57
C LYS A 64 19.00 -42.73 40.87
N GLU A 65 20.18 -43.20 40.49
CA GLU A 65 21.20 -42.40 39.81
C GLU A 65 20.70 -41.86 38.47
N LEU A 66 20.05 -42.70 37.65
CA LEU A 66 19.46 -42.24 36.39
C LEU A 66 18.34 -41.22 36.63
N TYR A 67 17.50 -41.38 37.66
CA TYR A 67 16.50 -40.36 37.95
C TYR A 67 17.12 -39.06 38.47
N GLU A 68 18.25 -39.09 39.17
CA GLU A 68 19.01 -37.90 39.57
C GLU A 68 19.67 -37.24 38.34
N GLU A 69 20.29 -38.03 37.47
CA GLU A 69 20.96 -37.57 36.24
C GLU A 69 19.97 -36.96 35.23
N PHE A 70 18.78 -37.56 35.09
CA PHE A 70 17.71 -37.06 34.21
C PHE A 70 16.76 -36.05 34.90
N GLU A 71 17.10 -35.56 36.10
CA GLU A 71 16.30 -34.61 36.91
C GLU A 71 14.83 -35.05 37.13
N VAL A 72 14.56 -36.36 37.20
CA VAL A 72 13.22 -36.91 37.39
C VAL A 72 12.91 -37.02 38.88
N ILE A 73 12.17 -36.04 39.41
CA ILE A 73 11.67 -36.03 40.78
C ILE A 73 10.77 -37.26 41.00
N LYS A 74 11.29 -38.29 41.68
CA LYS A 74 10.50 -39.43 42.16
C LYS A 74 9.45 -38.93 43.17
N LYS A 75 8.20 -38.77 42.72
CA LYS A 75 7.04 -38.82 43.63
C LYS A 75 6.96 -40.23 44.21
N SER A 76 7.38 -40.40 45.47
CA SER A 76 7.02 -41.60 46.24
C SER A 76 5.49 -41.66 46.33
N LYS A 77 4.93 -42.82 46.01
CA LYS A 77 3.49 -43.09 46.12
C LYS A 77 3.08 -43.04 47.60
N SER A 78 2.51 -41.93 48.03
CA SER A 78 1.57 -41.87 49.16
C SER A 78 0.69 -40.64 48.99
N ASP A 79 -0.60 -40.90 48.85
CA ASP A 79 -1.77 -40.04 49.06
C ASP A 79 -1.80 -38.56 48.62
N VAL A 80 -2.77 -38.32 47.73
CA VAL A 80 -3.69 -37.17 47.68
C VAL A 80 -3.09 -35.79 48.00
N THR A 81 -2.80 -35.02 46.94
CA THR A 81 -3.42 -33.71 46.68
C THR A 81 -2.95 -33.18 45.32
N LYS A 82 -3.87 -32.57 44.55
CA LYS A 82 -3.57 -31.89 43.29
C LYS A 82 -2.63 -30.71 43.57
N ILE A 83 -1.33 -30.91 43.41
CA ILE A 83 -0.35 -29.83 43.35
C ILE A 83 0.02 -29.61 41.88
N LYS A 84 -0.34 -28.42 41.40
CA LYS A 84 -0.01 -27.89 40.08
C LYS A 84 1.50 -27.59 40.05
N ILE A 85 2.29 -28.49 39.48
CA ILE A 85 3.74 -28.27 39.34
C ILE A 85 3.96 -27.44 38.08
N VAL A 86 4.44 -26.21 38.29
CA VAL A 86 4.93 -25.28 37.28
C VAL A 86 6.29 -25.79 36.81
N ASN A 87 6.45 -25.99 35.50
CA ASN A 87 7.73 -26.32 34.87
C ASN A 87 8.73 -25.18 35.11
N SER A 88 9.68 -25.35 36.03
CA SER A 88 10.95 -24.63 36.00
C SER A 88 11.94 -25.47 35.21
N LYS A 89 12.11 -25.17 33.92
CA LYS A 89 13.21 -25.71 33.11
C LYS A 89 14.54 -25.23 33.71
N SER A 90 15.43 -26.16 34.01
CA SER A 90 16.81 -25.89 34.42
C SER A 90 17.56 -25.15 33.29
N GLU A 91 18.09 -23.98 33.65
CA GLU A 91 18.92 -23.12 32.83
C GLU A 91 20.40 -23.48 33.04
N ALA A 92 20.91 -24.44 32.30
CA ALA A 92 22.36 -24.70 32.23
C ALA A 92 22.90 -24.47 30.81
N THR A 93 22.67 -23.27 30.29
CA THR A 93 23.44 -22.71 29.17
C THR A 93 23.56 -21.22 29.41
N SER A 94 24.69 -20.81 29.99
CA SER A 94 25.23 -19.44 30.02
C SER A 94 24.19 -18.32 30.20
N SER A 95 23.90 -17.99 31.46
CA SER A 95 23.00 -16.90 31.91
C SER A 95 23.17 -15.58 31.13
N TRP A 96 24.39 -15.23 30.71
CA TRP A 96 24.65 -14.04 29.89
C TRP A 96 24.14 -14.14 28.44
N ILE A 97 24.36 -15.27 27.76
CA ILE A 97 23.93 -15.46 26.37
C ILE A 97 22.40 -15.68 26.29
N LYS A 98 21.79 -16.36 27.28
CA LYS A 98 20.32 -16.46 27.39
C LYS A 98 19.68 -15.11 27.69
N SER A 99 20.28 -14.26 28.52
CA SER A 99 19.79 -12.91 28.83
C SER A 99 19.89 -11.96 27.63
N ILE A 100 21.02 -11.94 26.91
CA ILE A 100 21.22 -11.11 25.71
C ILE A 100 20.32 -11.58 24.56
N ASN A 101 20.17 -12.89 24.36
CA ASN A 101 19.31 -13.46 23.33
C ASN A 101 17.81 -13.27 23.66
N ASN A 102 17.38 -13.37 24.93
CA ASN A 102 16.02 -13.02 25.34
C ASN A 102 15.75 -11.51 25.22
N GLY A 103 16.73 -10.66 25.53
CA GLY A 103 16.62 -9.21 25.39
C GLY A 103 16.43 -8.79 23.94
N PHE A 104 17.29 -9.27 23.03
CA PHE A 104 17.18 -9.02 21.60
C PHE A 104 15.88 -9.57 21.00
N ILE A 105 15.49 -10.81 21.32
CA ILE A 105 14.24 -11.40 20.83
C ILE A 105 13.01 -10.63 21.36
N LYS A 106 13.07 -10.13 22.60
CA LYS A 106 12.01 -9.28 23.16
C LYS A 106 11.96 -7.92 22.50
N ILE A 107 13.11 -7.27 22.27
CA ILE A 107 13.16 -5.96 21.59
C ILE A 107 12.71 -6.10 20.13
N PHE A 108 13.19 -7.10 19.39
CA PHE A 108 12.75 -7.38 18.02
C PHE A 108 11.27 -7.76 17.95
N GLY A 109 10.79 -8.58 18.89
CA GLY A 109 9.38 -8.92 18.99
C GLY A 109 8.50 -7.72 19.32
N PHE A 110 9.01 -6.78 20.13
CA PHE A 110 8.33 -5.54 20.47
C PHE A 110 8.31 -4.58 19.27
N THR A 111 9.45 -4.32 18.62
CA THR A 111 9.52 -3.47 17.42
C THR A 111 8.69 -4.05 16.27
N TYR A 112 8.72 -5.37 16.05
CA TYR A 112 7.86 -6.05 15.09
C TYR A 112 6.37 -5.90 15.44
N SER A 113 6.01 -6.04 16.73
CA SER A 113 4.62 -5.87 17.17
C SER A 113 4.14 -4.42 17.00
N VAL A 114 4.97 -3.43 17.34
CA VAL A 114 4.67 -2.00 17.13
C VAL A 114 4.52 -1.71 15.64
N MET A 115 5.43 -2.21 14.80
CA MET A 115 5.36 -2.06 13.34
C MET A 115 4.10 -2.71 12.76
N ALA A 116 3.75 -3.91 13.22
CA ALA A 116 2.53 -4.60 12.79
C ALA A 116 1.25 -3.85 13.21
N ILE A 117 1.21 -3.23 14.39
CA ILE A 117 0.10 -2.37 14.84
C ILE A 117 -0.01 -1.13 13.95
N LEU A 118 1.11 -0.44 13.70
CA LEU A 118 1.14 0.73 12.81
C LEU A 118 0.66 0.37 11.41
N LEU A 119 1.15 -0.73 10.84
CA LEU A 119 0.75 -1.21 9.53
C LEU A 119 -0.76 -1.57 9.50
N SER A 120 -1.25 -2.22 10.57
CA SER A 120 -2.68 -2.53 10.72
C SER A 120 -3.54 -1.28 10.77
N PHE A 121 -3.07 -0.24 11.46
CA PHE A 121 -3.75 1.05 11.58
C PHE A 121 -3.76 1.80 10.25
N ILE A 122 -2.65 1.82 9.52
CA ILE A 122 -2.57 2.39 8.16
C ILE A 122 -3.56 1.68 7.24
N PHE A 123 -3.56 0.34 7.19
CA PHE A 123 -4.52 -0.40 6.38
C PHE A 123 -5.98 -0.15 6.77
N PHE A 124 -6.25 0.02 8.07
CA PHE A 124 -7.59 0.37 8.55
C PHE A 124 -8.00 1.77 8.10
N ILE A 125 -7.13 2.77 8.24
CA ILE A 125 -7.38 4.13 7.74
C ILE A 125 -7.59 4.10 6.23
N SER A 126 -6.75 3.39 5.48
CA SER A 126 -6.90 3.25 4.02
C SER A 126 -8.25 2.62 3.66
N PHE A 127 -8.68 1.57 4.38
CA PHE A 127 -10.00 0.98 4.20
C PHE A 127 -11.14 1.99 4.44
N VAL A 128 -11.10 2.72 5.57
CA VAL A 128 -12.10 3.74 5.89
C VAL A 128 -12.11 4.86 4.86
N ALA A 129 -10.92 5.32 4.44
CA ALA A 129 -10.75 6.33 3.41
C ALA A 129 -11.35 5.87 2.08
N ILE A 130 -11.13 4.62 1.65
CA ILE A 130 -11.71 4.09 0.42
C ILE A 130 -13.25 4.10 0.49
N ILE A 131 -13.84 3.68 1.61
CA ILE A 131 -15.30 3.65 1.78
C ILE A 131 -15.92 5.04 1.74
N ILE A 132 -15.23 6.06 2.24
CA ILE A 132 -15.75 7.44 2.30
C ILE A 132 -15.44 8.19 1.01
N LEU A 133 -14.20 8.12 0.53
CA LEU A 133 -13.70 8.92 -0.59
C LEU A 133 -14.24 8.43 -1.93
N ILE A 134 -14.44 7.12 -2.14
CA ILE A 134 -14.97 6.62 -3.42
C ILE A 134 -16.39 7.17 -3.68
N PRO A 135 -17.37 7.04 -2.78
CA PRO A 135 -18.70 7.62 -2.99
C PRO A 135 -18.66 9.13 -3.20
N VAL A 136 -17.86 9.86 -2.42
CA VAL A 136 -17.72 11.32 -2.57
C VAL A 136 -17.15 11.67 -3.95
N ALA A 137 -16.10 10.98 -4.40
CA ALA A 137 -15.51 11.18 -5.72
C ALA A 137 -16.50 10.83 -6.84
N LEU A 138 -17.32 9.80 -6.67
CA LEU A 138 -18.36 9.44 -7.65
C LEU A 138 -19.46 10.48 -7.73
N VAL A 139 -19.97 10.97 -6.60
CA VAL A 139 -20.97 12.05 -6.58
C VAL A 139 -20.42 13.29 -7.29
N LEU A 140 -19.18 13.67 -6.98
CA LEU A 140 -18.52 14.78 -7.65
C LEU A 140 -18.34 14.51 -9.16
N ALA A 141 -18.02 13.28 -9.57
CA ALA A 141 -17.93 12.93 -10.98
C ALA A 141 -19.30 13.05 -11.69
N PHE A 142 -20.39 12.55 -11.08
CA PHE A 142 -21.75 12.67 -11.65
C PHE A 142 -22.29 14.11 -11.69
N ILE A 143 -21.85 14.98 -10.78
CA ILE A 143 -22.14 16.41 -10.84
C ILE A 143 -21.45 17.01 -12.07
N ASN A 144 -20.17 16.71 -12.26
CA ASN A 144 -19.31 17.40 -13.24
C ASN A 144 -19.38 16.85 -14.68
N TYR A 145 -19.55 15.55 -14.87
CA TYR A 145 -19.45 14.91 -16.19
C TYR A 145 -20.77 14.28 -16.63
N GLU A 146 -20.87 14.03 -17.93
CA GLU A 146 -22.03 13.35 -18.51
C GLU A 146 -22.20 11.93 -17.95
N PHE A 147 -23.46 11.52 -17.76
CA PHE A 147 -23.78 10.24 -17.14
C PHE A 147 -23.10 9.06 -17.84
N LEU A 148 -23.11 9.06 -19.18
CA LEU A 148 -22.51 8.00 -19.99
C LEU A 148 -20.98 7.93 -19.89
N VAL A 149 -20.33 9.05 -19.56
CA VAL A 149 -18.88 9.12 -19.35
C VAL A 149 -18.50 8.65 -17.94
N VAL A 150 -19.33 8.95 -16.94
CA VAL A 150 -19.07 8.59 -15.52
C VAL A 150 -19.46 7.15 -15.21
N LEU A 151 -20.55 6.64 -15.78
CA LEU A 151 -21.09 5.33 -15.45
C LEU A 151 -20.04 4.21 -15.50
N PRO A 152 -19.18 4.12 -16.52
CA PRO A 152 -18.19 3.05 -16.60
C PRO A 152 -17.02 3.24 -15.63
N LEU A 153 -16.61 4.50 -15.40
CA LEU A 153 -15.66 4.85 -14.33
C LEU A 153 -16.23 4.44 -12.97
N ALA A 154 -17.52 4.69 -12.72
CA ALA A 154 -18.20 4.33 -11.50
C ALA A 154 -18.23 2.80 -11.29
N ILE A 155 -18.55 2.04 -12.34
CA ILE A 155 -18.51 0.57 -12.30
C ILE A 155 -17.08 0.07 -12.03
N GLY A 156 -16.08 0.65 -12.71
CA GLY A 156 -14.67 0.29 -12.55
C GLY A 156 -14.13 0.59 -11.14
N VAL A 157 -14.35 1.81 -10.65
CA VAL A 157 -13.88 2.26 -9.33
C VAL A 157 -14.64 1.57 -8.21
N MET A 158 -15.95 1.32 -8.34
CA MET A 158 -16.67 0.51 -7.35
C MET A 158 -16.18 -0.94 -7.34
N GLY A 159 -15.98 -1.55 -8.52
CA GLY A 159 -15.47 -2.92 -8.62
C GLY A 159 -14.08 -3.08 -7.97
N ILE A 160 -13.10 -2.29 -8.43
CA ILE A 160 -11.71 -2.35 -7.93
C ILE A 160 -11.64 -1.83 -6.49
N GLY A 161 -12.35 -0.75 -6.18
CA GLY A 161 -12.36 -0.11 -4.87
C GLY A 161 -12.89 -1.01 -3.77
N ILE A 162 -14.00 -1.72 -4.01
CA ILE A 162 -14.54 -2.71 -3.08
C ILE A 162 -13.52 -3.82 -2.81
N ILE A 163 -12.82 -4.29 -3.86
CA ILE A 163 -11.79 -5.32 -3.71
C ILE A 163 -10.62 -4.83 -2.87
N LEU A 164 -10.12 -3.62 -3.15
CA LEU A 164 -9.03 -3.03 -2.37
C LEU A 164 -9.44 -2.82 -0.92
N ALA A 165 -10.67 -2.35 -0.67
CA ALA A 165 -11.20 -2.20 0.69
C ALA A 165 -11.24 -3.55 1.43
N ILE A 166 -11.78 -4.59 0.80
CA ILE A 166 -11.81 -5.94 1.34
C ILE A 166 -10.38 -6.43 1.62
N PHE A 167 -9.46 -6.25 0.68
CA PHE A 167 -8.06 -6.66 0.83
C PHE A 167 -7.38 -5.97 2.02
N PHE A 168 -7.54 -4.65 2.16
CA PHE A 168 -7.00 -3.90 3.30
C PHE A 168 -7.63 -4.29 4.63
N TYR A 169 -8.93 -4.56 4.66
CA TYR A 169 -9.61 -5.09 5.85
C TYR A 169 -9.01 -6.44 6.29
N PHE A 170 -8.77 -7.35 5.35
CA PHE A 170 -8.16 -8.64 5.65
C PHE A 170 -6.70 -8.53 6.08
N LEU A 171 -5.91 -7.67 5.45
CA LEU A 171 -4.55 -7.36 5.88
C LEU A 171 -4.51 -6.80 7.31
N SER A 172 -5.40 -5.85 7.62
CA SER A 172 -5.54 -5.28 8.96
C SER A 172 -5.94 -6.37 9.97
N SER A 173 -6.96 -7.17 9.68
CA SER A 173 -7.42 -8.26 10.55
C SER A 173 -6.34 -9.33 10.78
N SER A 174 -5.59 -9.70 9.74
CA SER A 174 -4.48 -10.66 9.84
C SER A 174 -3.31 -10.09 10.66
N SER A 175 -2.97 -8.82 10.47
CA SER A 175 -1.95 -8.14 11.28
C SER A 175 -2.35 -8.10 12.75
N TYR A 176 -3.59 -7.70 13.04
CA TYR A 176 -4.14 -7.68 14.40
C TYR A 176 -4.13 -9.07 15.06
N LEU A 177 -4.54 -10.13 14.35
CA LEU A 177 -4.49 -11.50 14.88
C LEU A 177 -3.06 -11.97 15.17
N THR A 178 -2.10 -11.57 14.34
CA THR A 178 -0.67 -11.88 14.53
C THR A 178 -0.14 -11.20 15.79
N VAL A 179 -0.41 -9.91 15.96
CA VAL A 179 -0.06 -9.14 17.16
C VAL A 179 -0.71 -9.76 18.41
N LYS A 180 -2.01 -10.08 18.34
CA LYS A 180 -2.75 -10.72 19.44
C LYS A 180 -2.14 -12.08 19.83
N THR A 181 -1.66 -12.85 18.86
CA THR A 181 -1.01 -14.15 19.10
C THR A 181 0.35 -13.99 19.77
N ILE A 182 1.15 -13.01 19.32
CA ILE A 182 2.44 -12.67 19.93
C ILE A 182 2.25 -12.20 21.37
N PHE A 183 1.30 -11.27 21.60
CA PHE A 183 0.93 -10.80 22.94
C PHE A 183 0.46 -11.95 23.84
N ASN A 184 -0.46 -12.80 23.38
CA ASN A 184 -0.94 -13.93 24.19
C ASN A 184 0.16 -14.94 24.53
N LYS A 185 1.12 -15.18 23.62
CA LYS A 185 2.31 -16.00 23.89
C LYS A 185 3.23 -15.35 24.93
N TRP A 186 3.41 -14.03 24.89
CA TRP A 186 4.22 -13.31 25.89
C TRP A 186 3.57 -13.25 27.28
N PHE A 187 2.24 -13.15 27.35
CA PHE A 187 1.50 -13.07 28.63
C PHE A 187 0.94 -14.42 29.11
N GLY A 188 1.41 -15.54 28.55
CA GLY A 188 1.13 -16.88 29.07
C GLY A 188 -0.31 -17.38 28.97
N LYS A 189 -1.19 -16.72 28.20
CA LYS A 189 -2.59 -17.15 28.02
C LYS A 189 -2.68 -18.18 26.89
N SER A 190 -2.61 -19.47 27.23
CA SER A 190 -2.85 -20.56 26.28
C SER A 190 -4.34 -20.70 25.95
N LYS A 191 -4.76 -20.30 24.75
CA LYS A 191 -6.00 -20.80 24.16
C LYS A 191 -5.73 -21.32 22.75
N GLU A 192 -6.08 -22.58 22.53
CA GLU A 192 -6.19 -23.19 21.21
C GLU A 192 -7.34 -22.52 20.44
N PHE A 193 -7.05 -21.96 19.27
CA PHE A 193 -8.08 -21.55 18.32
C PHE A 193 -8.35 -22.71 17.36
N LYS A 194 -9.48 -23.41 17.56
CA LYS A 194 -10.07 -24.31 16.55
C LYS A 194 -10.72 -23.46 15.47
N ASP A 195 -10.18 -23.49 14.25
CA ASP A 195 -10.63 -22.60 13.17
C ASP A 195 -10.96 -23.38 11.88
N LYS A 196 -11.99 -24.25 11.93
CA LYS A 196 -12.47 -25.02 10.75
C LYS A 196 -13.37 -24.20 9.80
N LYS A 197 -13.94 -23.06 10.22
CA LYS A 197 -14.76 -22.18 9.36
C LYS A 197 -13.94 -21.28 8.41
N LYS A 198 -12.60 -21.35 8.47
CA LYS A 198 -11.67 -20.39 7.84
C LYS A 198 -11.41 -20.61 6.35
N ILE A 199 -11.69 -21.79 5.81
CA ILE A 199 -11.33 -22.14 4.42
C ILE A 199 -12.42 -21.68 3.43
N LEU A 200 -13.70 -21.88 3.76
CA LEU A 200 -14.82 -21.50 2.89
C LEU A 200 -14.91 -19.98 2.70
N SER A 201 -14.69 -19.21 3.78
CA SER A 201 -14.66 -17.74 3.72
C SER A 201 -13.47 -17.21 2.92
N ARG A 202 -12.33 -17.90 2.93
CA ARG A 202 -11.16 -17.55 2.11
C ARG A 202 -11.38 -17.83 0.63
N LEU A 203 -12.03 -18.94 0.27
CA LEU A 203 -12.38 -19.26 -1.12
C LEU A 203 -13.42 -18.28 -1.69
N MET A 204 -14.45 -17.95 -0.91
CA MET A 204 -15.44 -16.94 -1.31
C MET A 204 -14.80 -15.56 -1.50
N LEU A 205 -13.83 -15.21 -0.67
CA LEU A 205 -13.04 -13.98 -0.83
C LEU A 205 -12.25 -13.95 -2.13
N ILE A 206 -11.54 -15.04 -2.46
CA ILE A 206 -10.75 -15.16 -3.68
C ILE A 206 -11.65 -15.01 -4.91
N MET A 207 -12.83 -15.63 -4.89
CA MET A 207 -13.81 -15.50 -5.98
C MET A 207 -14.34 -14.06 -6.14
N ILE A 208 -14.60 -13.35 -5.03
CA ILE A 208 -15.01 -11.93 -5.07
C ILE A 208 -13.88 -11.05 -5.62
N ILE A 209 -12.63 -11.31 -5.22
CA ILE A 209 -11.45 -10.58 -5.71
C ILE A 209 -11.27 -10.81 -7.21
N ILE A 210 -11.33 -12.07 -7.68
CA ILE A 210 -11.15 -12.39 -9.10
C ILE A 210 -12.31 -11.81 -9.92
N GLY A 211 -13.56 -12.05 -9.51
CA GLY A 211 -14.75 -11.60 -10.23
C GLY A 211 -14.86 -10.08 -10.32
N GLY A 212 -14.63 -9.37 -9.20
CA GLY A 212 -14.65 -7.91 -9.22
C GLY A 212 -13.45 -7.30 -9.95
N SER A 213 -12.28 -7.97 -9.97
CA SER A 213 -11.11 -7.47 -10.70
C SER A 213 -11.32 -7.60 -12.20
N MET A 214 -11.88 -8.73 -12.65
CA MET A 214 -12.23 -8.93 -14.06
C MET A 214 -13.33 -7.96 -14.51
N ALA A 215 -14.37 -7.75 -13.70
CA ALA A 215 -15.42 -6.78 -14.01
C ALA A 215 -14.90 -5.34 -14.00
N GLY A 216 -14.05 -4.98 -13.02
CA GLY A 216 -13.46 -3.66 -12.90
C GLY A 216 -12.47 -3.34 -14.04
N ILE A 217 -11.56 -4.25 -14.35
CA ILE A 217 -10.62 -4.11 -15.48
C ILE A 217 -11.38 -4.12 -16.81
N GLY A 218 -12.39 -4.99 -16.97
CA GLY A 218 -13.22 -5.02 -18.18
C GLY A 218 -14.01 -3.72 -18.39
N ALA A 219 -14.53 -3.11 -17.32
CA ALA A 219 -15.21 -1.82 -17.39
C ALA A 219 -14.25 -0.66 -17.66
N VAL A 220 -13.06 -0.66 -17.06
CA VAL A 220 -12.04 0.38 -17.31
C VAL A 220 -11.52 0.27 -18.74
N THR A 221 -11.10 -0.92 -19.19
CA THR A 221 -10.52 -1.13 -20.53
C THR A 221 -11.51 -0.89 -21.66
N SER A 222 -12.81 -1.19 -21.48
CA SER A 222 -13.84 -0.84 -22.46
C SER A 222 -14.10 0.66 -22.56
N THR A 223 -13.61 1.44 -21.59
CA THR A 223 -13.91 2.87 -21.47
C THR A 223 -12.70 3.77 -21.50
N VAL A 224 -11.47 3.26 -21.61
CA VAL A 224 -10.29 4.06 -22.02
C VAL A 224 -10.27 4.28 -23.55
N GLY A 225 -11.43 4.53 -24.16
CA GLY A 225 -11.52 4.92 -25.57
C GLY A 225 -11.19 6.41 -25.76
N ASN A 226 -11.07 6.84 -27.02
CA ASN A 226 -10.76 8.24 -27.38
C ASN A 226 -11.76 9.26 -26.79
N HIS A 227 -12.99 8.84 -26.50
CA HIS A 227 -14.06 9.68 -25.94
C HIS A 227 -14.12 9.69 -24.40
N SER A 228 -13.14 9.10 -23.72
CA SER A 228 -13.09 9.09 -22.26
C SER A 228 -12.41 10.34 -21.69
N ILE A 229 -12.57 10.61 -20.38
CA ILE A 229 -11.91 11.77 -19.74
C ILE A 229 -10.41 11.79 -20.01
N TYR A 230 -9.73 10.64 -19.89
CA TYR A 230 -8.29 10.55 -20.14
C TYR A 230 -7.93 10.34 -21.62
N GLY A 231 -8.71 9.53 -22.34
CA GLY A 231 -8.46 9.26 -23.77
C GLY A 231 -8.69 10.46 -24.67
N SER A 232 -9.56 11.39 -24.29
CA SER A 232 -9.79 12.65 -25.01
C SER A 232 -8.62 13.62 -24.87
N VAL A 233 -7.94 13.65 -23.72
CA VAL A 233 -6.70 14.43 -23.55
C VAL A 233 -5.61 13.94 -24.49
N LEU A 234 -5.47 12.62 -24.58
CA LEU A 234 -4.42 11.98 -25.38
C LEU A 234 -4.74 12.01 -26.89
N SER A 235 -6.02 11.95 -27.25
CA SER A 235 -6.46 11.86 -28.66
C SER A 235 -6.98 13.17 -29.25
N GLY A 236 -7.19 14.21 -28.43
CA GLY A 236 -7.80 15.49 -28.83
C GLY A 236 -9.32 15.41 -29.10
N ASN A 237 -9.97 14.26 -28.90
CA ASN A 237 -11.38 14.07 -29.20
C ASN A 237 -12.27 14.44 -28.00
N TYR A 238 -12.50 15.73 -27.81
CA TYR A 238 -13.39 16.25 -26.76
C TYR A 238 -14.86 16.06 -27.14
N LEU A 239 -15.65 15.48 -26.24
CA LEU A 239 -17.06 15.14 -26.47
C LEU A 239 -17.97 16.38 -26.51
N ASN A 240 -17.72 17.35 -25.63
CA ASN A 240 -18.53 18.56 -25.52
C ASN A 240 -17.74 19.75 -26.09
N HIS A 241 -18.00 20.06 -27.35
CA HIS A 241 -17.62 21.33 -28.00
C HIS A 241 -18.86 22.25 -27.89
N SER A 242 -18.80 23.56 -27.66
CA SER A 242 -17.72 24.54 -27.76
C SER A 242 -18.25 25.84 -27.16
N GLU A 243 -17.43 26.55 -26.41
CA GLU A 243 -17.64 27.97 -26.16
C GLU A 243 -16.47 28.72 -26.77
N VAL A 244 -16.80 29.68 -27.63
CA VAL A 244 -15.82 30.59 -28.24
C VAL A 244 -16.05 31.96 -27.64
N GLU A 245 -15.00 32.49 -27.00
CA GLU A 245 -15.00 33.84 -26.47
C GLU A 245 -14.10 34.71 -27.34
N ASN A 246 -14.65 35.83 -27.82
CA ASN A 246 -13.94 36.79 -28.64
C ASN A 246 -13.63 38.04 -27.83
N PHE A 247 -12.37 38.47 -27.86
CA PHE A 247 -11.88 39.65 -27.17
C PHE A 247 -11.32 40.65 -28.18
N GLN A 248 -11.87 41.86 -28.19
CA GLN A 248 -11.41 42.98 -29.00
C GLN A 248 -10.48 43.85 -28.16
N LEU A 249 -9.19 43.85 -28.48
CA LEU A 249 -8.14 44.37 -27.58
C LEU A 249 -7.63 45.76 -27.97
N ASN A 250 -8.29 46.43 -28.92
CA ASN A 250 -7.86 47.74 -29.42
C ASN A 250 -7.69 48.78 -28.30
N GLU A 251 -8.69 48.91 -27.42
CA GLU A 251 -8.63 49.87 -26.30
C GLU A 251 -7.55 49.50 -25.30
N THR A 252 -7.40 48.21 -24.99
CA THR A 252 -6.43 47.71 -24.02
C THR A 252 -5.01 47.90 -24.50
N ILE A 253 -4.74 47.57 -25.76
CA ILE A 253 -3.45 47.83 -26.39
C ILE A 253 -3.16 49.32 -26.38
N THR A 254 -4.11 50.16 -26.82
CA THR A 254 -3.91 51.63 -26.82
C THR A 254 -3.55 52.15 -25.43
N LYS A 255 -4.26 51.72 -24.39
CA LYS A 255 -3.97 52.10 -23.00
C LYS A 255 -2.64 51.57 -22.49
N ALA A 256 -2.29 50.32 -22.84
CA ALA A 256 -1.03 49.71 -22.43
C ALA A 256 0.20 50.41 -23.05
N PHE A 257 0.01 51.03 -24.23
CA PHE A 257 1.05 51.77 -24.94
C PHE A 257 1.03 53.28 -24.70
N ASP A 258 0.06 53.88 -24.00
CA ASP A 258 -0.16 55.34 -23.94
C ASP A 258 1.13 56.19 -24.03
N GLY A 259 1.38 56.76 -25.22
CA GLY A 259 2.54 57.62 -25.52
C GLY A 259 3.84 56.90 -25.94
N LYS A 260 3.81 55.59 -26.13
CA LYS A 260 4.94 54.68 -26.42
C LYS A 260 4.67 53.77 -27.62
N GLU A 261 3.64 54.04 -28.40
CA GLU A 261 3.19 53.18 -29.50
C GLU A 261 4.29 53.03 -30.58
N SER A 262 5.11 54.06 -30.77
CA SER A 262 6.26 54.06 -31.70
C SER A 262 7.41 53.14 -31.28
N GLU A 263 7.41 52.66 -30.04
CA GLU A 263 8.45 51.75 -29.55
C GLU A 263 8.26 50.30 -30.02
N PHE A 264 7.05 49.96 -30.48
CA PHE A 264 6.71 48.62 -30.95
C PHE A 264 7.40 48.31 -32.29
N SER A 265 7.84 47.06 -32.45
CA SER A 265 8.43 46.55 -33.68
C SER A 265 7.98 45.12 -33.94
N ALA A 266 8.16 44.60 -35.17
CA ALA A 266 7.83 43.21 -35.49
C ALA A 266 8.58 42.19 -34.60
N LYS A 267 9.74 42.58 -34.05
CA LYS A 267 10.55 41.76 -33.14
C LYS A 267 10.13 41.86 -31.67
N SER A 268 9.20 42.75 -31.33
CA SER A 268 8.65 42.85 -29.98
C SER A 268 7.85 41.59 -29.65
N ILE A 269 7.76 41.26 -28.36
CA ILE A 269 7.07 40.06 -27.90
C ILE A 269 5.74 40.45 -27.27
N VAL A 270 4.65 39.79 -27.66
CA VAL A 270 3.35 39.92 -26.99
C VAL A 270 3.14 38.70 -26.10
N TYR A 271 3.02 38.94 -24.80
CA TYR A 271 2.64 37.95 -23.82
C TYR A 271 1.13 37.98 -23.58
N VAL A 272 0.49 36.83 -23.74
CA VAL A 272 -0.90 36.62 -23.34
C VAL A 272 -0.87 35.81 -22.04
N ASP A 273 -1.10 36.48 -20.92
CA ASP A 273 -0.95 35.90 -19.59
C ASP A 273 -2.32 35.59 -19.00
N PHE A 274 -2.54 34.32 -18.68
CA PHE A 274 -3.72 33.87 -17.95
C PHE A 274 -3.40 33.72 -16.48
N ASP A 275 -4.13 34.42 -15.62
CA ASP A 275 -4.09 34.21 -14.17
C ASP A 275 -4.83 32.90 -13.82
N TRP A 276 -4.17 31.77 -14.08
CA TRP A 276 -4.68 30.42 -13.88
C TRP A 276 -3.58 29.49 -13.34
N GLY A 277 -3.79 28.93 -12.14
CA GLY A 277 -2.83 28.00 -11.57
C GLY A 277 -2.67 26.76 -12.45
N LEU A 278 -1.43 26.40 -12.77
CA LEU A 278 -1.07 25.20 -13.52
C LEU A 278 -1.80 23.97 -12.96
N THR A 279 -2.84 23.52 -13.65
CA THR A 279 -3.35 22.17 -13.47
C THR A 279 -2.67 21.28 -14.52
N PRO A 280 -2.20 20.07 -14.16
CA PRO A 280 -1.45 19.21 -15.08
C PRO A 280 -2.25 18.74 -16.32
N TRP A 281 -3.51 19.16 -16.44
CA TRP A 281 -4.45 18.72 -17.47
C TRP A 281 -5.04 19.88 -18.28
N THR A 282 -4.58 21.13 -18.05
CA THR A 282 -4.93 22.25 -18.92
C THR A 282 -3.95 22.33 -20.09
N ILE A 283 -4.46 22.30 -21.32
CA ILE A 283 -3.65 22.43 -22.54
C ILE A 283 -3.94 23.78 -23.18
N PHE A 284 -2.90 24.52 -23.56
CA PHE A 284 -3.03 25.75 -24.32
C PHE A 284 -2.32 25.58 -25.66
N GLU A 285 -3.03 25.87 -26.74
CA GLU A 285 -2.46 25.93 -28.08
C GLU A 285 -2.74 27.30 -28.66
N ALA A 286 -1.73 27.93 -29.25
CA ALA A 286 -1.86 29.25 -29.84
C ALA A 286 -1.54 29.20 -31.33
N LYS A 287 -2.39 29.81 -32.15
CA LYS A 287 -2.19 29.92 -33.60
C LYS A 287 -2.56 31.32 -34.09
N GLN A 288 -1.82 31.80 -35.09
CA GLN A 288 -2.22 33.01 -35.81
C GLN A 288 -3.38 32.67 -36.74
N ASP A 289 -4.42 33.49 -36.73
CA ASP A 289 -5.59 33.37 -37.59
C ASP A 289 -5.86 34.70 -38.29
N LYS A 290 -5.65 34.74 -39.61
CA LYS A 290 -5.78 35.96 -40.40
C LYS A 290 -7.23 36.38 -40.66
N ASP A 291 -8.19 35.49 -40.41
CA ASP A 291 -9.60 35.77 -40.62
C ASP A 291 -10.20 36.55 -39.43
N LEU A 292 -9.51 36.60 -38.29
CA LEU A 292 -9.88 37.44 -37.15
C LEU A 292 -9.66 38.93 -37.46
N SER A 293 -10.44 39.79 -36.80
CA SER A 293 -10.25 41.24 -36.91
C SER A 293 -8.91 41.68 -36.30
N ASN A 294 -8.40 42.85 -36.69
CA ASN A 294 -7.17 43.39 -36.12
C ASN A 294 -7.30 43.55 -34.59
N ASN A 295 -6.27 43.08 -33.89
CA ASN A 295 -6.16 43.06 -32.42
C ASN A 295 -7.28 42.27 -31.74
N GLN A 296 -7.70 41.17 -32.36
CA GLN A 296 -8.66 40.26 -31.81
C GLN A 296 -7.97 38.97 -31.35
N ILE A 297 -8.41 38.46 -30.19
CA ILE A 297 -8.19 37.08 -29.78
C ILE A 297 -9.55 36.35 -29.80
N ALA A 298 -9.58 35.15 -30.37
CA ALA A 298 -10.65 34.18 -30.18
C ALA A 298 -10.11 33.01 -29.35
N ILE A 299 -10.79 32.68 -28.24
CA ILE A 299 -10.42 31.57 -27.37
C ILE A 299 -11.53 30.53 -27.44
N GLN A 300 -11.20 29.37 -27.99
CA GLN A 300 -12.10 28.22 -28.04
C GLN A 300 -11.78 27.26 -26.90
N LYS A 301 -12.81 26.93 -26.12
CA LYS A 301 -12.72 25.98 -24.99
C LYS A 301 -13.19 24.61 -25.45
N HIS A 302 -12.37 23.58 -25.23
CA HIS A 302 -12.72 22.18 -25.44
C HIS A 302 -12.72 21.44 -24.11
N PHE A 303 -13.82 20.77 -23.79
CA PHE A 303 -13.99 20.11 -22.51
C PHE A 303 -14.84 18.84 -22.61
N ASN A 304 -14.77 17.99 -21.58
CA ASN A 304 -15.57 16.76 -21.47
C ASN A 304 -16.54 16.74 -20.29
N PHE A 305 -16.64 17.86 -19.58
CA PHE A 305 -17.64 18.05 -18.53
C PHE A 305 -18.94 18.61 -19.12
N LYS A 306 -20.02 18.63 -18.34
CA LYS A 306 -21.34 19.10 -18.80
C LYS A 306 -21.26 20.54 -19.32
N GLU A 307 -21.97 20.84 -20.38
CA GLU A 307 -22.02 22.19 -20.99
C GLU A 307 -22.45 23.28 -19.99
N SER A 308 -23.35 22.96 -19.05
CA SER A 308 -23.76 23.88 -17.98
C SER A 308 -22.59 24.38 -17.12
N LEU A 309 -21.54 23.55 -16.95
CA LEU A 309 -20.32 23.93 -16.23
C LEU A 309 -19.34 24.70 -17.13
N GLY A 310 -19.39 24.52 -18.46
CA GLY A 310 -18.61 25.31 -19.44
C GLY A 310 -18.80 26.80 -19.27
N ASN A 311 -20.06 27.20 -19.08
CA ASN A 311 -20.47 28.57 -18.86
C ASN A 311 -19.91 29.17 -17.56
N GLU A 312 -19.46 28.34 -16.61
CA GLU A 312 -18.83 28.78 -15.37
C GLU A 312 -17.32 28.98 -15.53
N PHE A 313 -16.69 28.42 -16.57
CA PHE A 313 -15.31 28.71 -16.95
C PHE A 313 -15.26 29.98 -17.78
N LYS A 314 -15.37 31.15 -17.15
CA LYS A 314 -15.35 32.43 -17.87
C LYS A 314 -13.95 32.99 -17.96
N ILE A 315 -13.57 33.40 -19.17
CA ILE A 315 -12.35 34.16 -19.40
C ILE A 315 -12.72 35.64 -19.36
N THR A 316 -11.93 36.43 -18.65
CA THR A 316 -12.17 37.88 -18.55
C THR A 316 -10.86 38.60 -18.76
N GLU A 317 -10.89 39.58 -19.65
CA GLU A 317 -9.77 40.48 -19.86
C GLU A 317 -9.58 41.38 -18.64
N LYS A 318 -8.32 41.62 -18.25
CA LYS A 318 -7.92 42.56 -17.20
C LYS A 318 -7.17 43.74 -17.86
N PRO A 319 -7.89 44.69 -18.48
CA PRO A 319 -7.26 45.75 -19.27
C PRO A 319 -6.34 46.64 -18.44
N GLU A 320 -6.74 46.97 -17.21
CA GLU A 320 -5.96 47.81 -16.28
C GLU A 320 -4.65 47.17 -15.80
N ALA A 321 -4.55 45.83 -15.87
CA ALA A 321 -3.36 45.09 -15.50
C ALA A 321 -2.42 44.84 -16.70
N SER A 322 -2.84 45.20 -17.91
CA SER A 322 -2.06 45.03 -19.13
C SER A 322 -1.12 46.22 -19.32
N TYR A 323 0.13 45.96 -19.72
CA TYR A 323 1.16 47.01 -19.77
C TYR A 323 2.25 46.72 -20.81
N TRP A 324 2.93 47.78 -21.24
CA TRP A 324 4.14 47.73 -22.04
C TRP A 324 5.41 47.85 -21.18
N GLU A 325 6.41 47.02 -21.46
CA GLU A 325 7.72 47.04 -20.82
C GLU A 325 8.83 47.05 -21.88
N LYS A 326 9.78 47.97 -21.76
CA LYS A 326 10.98 47.99 -22.59
C LYS A 326 12.15 48.49 -21.74
N ASN A 327 13.28 47.79 -21.81
CA ASN A 327 14.49 48.28 -21.17
C ASN A 327 15.17 49.35 -22.04
N GLU A 328 14.97 50.62 -21.68
CA GLU A 328 15.55 51.77 -22.38
C GLU A 328 17.08 51.76 -22.42
N ASN A 329 17.74 51.06 -21.49
CA ASN A 329 19.19 50.96 -21.41
C ASN A 329 19.78 49.86 -22.31
N SER A 330 18.96 49.12 -23.06
CA SER A 330 19.39 48.06 -23.97
C SER A 330 18.94 48.32 -25.39
N SER A 331 19.89 48.55 -26.29
CA SER A 331 19.62 48.68 -27.73
C SER A 331 19.13 47.39 -28.38
N TYR A 332 19.21 46.26 -27.68
CA TYR A 332 18.76 44.95 -28.15
C TYR A 332 17.37 44.57 -27.64
N ASP A 333 16.81 45.30 -26.66
CA ASP A 333 15.48 45.03 -26.16
C ASP A 333 14.42 45.62 -27.10
N THR A 334 13.69 44.73 -27.76
CA THR A 334 12.62 45.08 -28.70
C THR A 334 11.31 45.40 -27.98
N GLY A 335 11.24 45.26 -26.65
CA GLY A 335 10.07 45.55 -25.85
C GLY A 335 9.05 44.41 -25.82
N ARG A 336 8.20 44.43 -24.79
CA ARG A 336 7.31 43.34 -24.38
C ARG A 336 5.95 43.92 -23.99
N LEU A 337 4.89 43.47 -24.65
CA LEU A 337 3.52 43.79 -24.29
C LEU A 337 2.93 42.66 -23.44
N TYR A 338 2.33 42.97 -22.31
CA TYR A 338 1.69 42.01 -21.43
C TYR A 338 0.17 42.24 -21.48
N LEU A 339 -0.56 41.30 -22.06
CA LEU A 339 -2.01 41.27 -22.10
C LEU A 339 -2.51 40.31 -21.03
N LYS A 340 -3.27 40.81 -20.05
CA LYS A 340 -3.68 40.05 -18.88
C LYS A 340 -5.11 39.53 -19.02
N PHE A 341 -5.29 38.25 -18.75
CA PHE A 341 -6.56 37.56 -18.69
C PHE A 341 -6.72 36.86 -17.35
N HIS A 342 -7.96 36.64 -16.94
CA HIS A 342 -8.31 35.88 -15.76
C HIS A 342 -9.28 34.76 -16.14
N ILE A 343 -9.00 33.56 -15.66
CA ILE A 343 -9.88 32.42 -15.82
C ILE A 343 -10.57 32.19 -14.49
N SER A 344 -11.86 32.49 -14.45
CA SER A 344 -12.74 32.06 -13.36
C SER A 344 -13.23 30.64 -13.63
N ALA A 345 -13.37 29.85 -12.57
CA ALA A 345 -13.86 28.48 -12.65
C ALA A 345 -14.53 28.10 -11.32
N PRO A 346 -15.46 27.12 -11.33
CA PRO A 346 -16.09 26.68 -10.11
C PRO A 346 -15.10 26.00 -9.17
N TRP A 347 -15.36 26.14 -7.86
CA TRP A 347 -14.43 25.68 -6.81
C TRP A 347 -14.11 24.18 -6.89
N ASN A 348 -15.09 23.38 -7.33
CA ASN A 348 -14.99 21.93 -7.46
C ASN A 348 -14.18 21.50 -8.70
N ALA A 349 -14.02 22.36 -9.71
CA ALA A 349 -13.17 22.10 -10.86
C ALA A 349 -11.68 22.10 -10.49
N LYS A 350 -11.26 23.01 -9.60
CA LYS A 350 -9.88 23.06 -9.09
C LYS A 350 -9.54 21.87 -8.20
N PHE A 351 -10.49 21.44 -7.36
CA PHE A 351 -10.25 20.43 -6.32
C PHE A 351 -9.98 19.03 -6.86
N LEU A 352 -10.52 18.72 -8.04
CA LEU A 352 -10.34 17.41 -8.62
C LEU A 352 -9.06 17.34 -9.46
N SER A 353 -8.62 18.41 -10.13
CA SER A 353 -7.58 18.28 -11.17
C SER A 353 -7.90 17.15 -12.16
N ILE A 354 -9.20 16.86 -12.40
CA ILE A 354 -9.67 15.80 -13.31
C ILE A 354 -10.32 16.41 -14.56
N THR A 355 -10.49 17.74 -14.63
CA THR A 355 -11.14 18.41 -15.76
C THR A 355 -10.09 18.81 -16.80
N PRO A 356 -9.74 17.96 -17.76
CA PRO A 356 -8.94 18.41 -18.87
C PRO A 356 -9.75 19.42 -19.67
N ILE A 357 -9.19 20.61 -19.80
CA ILE A 357 -9.71 21.65 -20.65
C ILE A 357 -8.58 22.07 -21.58
N LYS A 358 -8.88 22.09 -22.88
CA LYS A 358 -8.00 22.64 -23.89
C LYS A 358 -8.50 24.01 -24.30
N TYR A 359 -7.60 24.98 -24.32
CA TYR A 359 -7.85 26.32 -24.83
C TYR A 359 -7.09 26.46 -26.16
N GLU A 360 -7.82 26.57 -27.25
CA GLU A 360 -7.27 26.97 -28.54
C GLU A 360 -7.40 28.49 -28.69
N ILE A 361 -6.26 29.16 -28.74
CA ILE A 361 -6.15 30.62 -28.81
C ILE A 361 -5.78 30.97 -30.25
N ALA A 362 -6.76 31.47 -30.99
CA ALA A 362 -6.54 32.10 -32.28
C ALA A 362 -6.35 33.60 -32.08
N TYR A 363 -5.37 34.20 -32.75
CA TYR A 363 -5.09 35.63 -32.61
C TYR A 363 -4.78 36.30 -33.95
N ASN A 364 -5.11 37.59 -34.04
CA ASN A 364 -4.62 38.48 -35.08
C ASN A 364 -4.24 39.82 -34.46
N PHE A 365 -2.94 40.10 -34.35
CA PHE A 365 -2.45 41.35 -33.76
C PHE A 365 -1.73 42.20 -34.79
N LYS A 366 -2.09 43.48 -34.80
CA LYS A 366 -1.49 44.50 -35.65
C LYS A 366 -1.44 45.82 -34.87
N ILE A 367 -0.24 46.24 -34.49
CA ILE A 367 0.02 47.42 -33.67
C ILE A 367 0.75 48.42 -34.56
N ASN A 368 0.19 49.63 -34.76
CA ASN A 368 0.75 50.65 -35.67
C ASN A 368 1.11 50.12 -37.05
N ASP A 369 0.14 49.45 -37.67
CA ASP A 369 0.29 48.75 -38.93
C ASP A 369 1.35 47.64 -39.02
N THR A 370 2.04 47.36 -37.91
CA THR A 370 3.06 46.32 -37.82
C THR A 370 2.43 45.02 -37.31
N PRO A 371 2.51 43.91 -38.08
CA PRO A 371 2.03 42.63 -37.61
C PRO A 371 2.89 42.12 -36.46
N VAL A 372 2.27 41.47 -35.48
CA VAL A 372 2.99 40.83 -34.38
C VAL A 372 3.43 39.44 -34.81
N GLU A 373 4.74 39.19 -34.78
CA GLU A 373 5.33 37.90 -35.17
C GLU A 373 5.64 36.99 -33.97
N ASN A 374 5.85 37.55 -32.78
CA ASN A 374 6.25 36.81 -31.58
C ASN A 374 5.19 36.90 -30.49
N ILE A 375 4.45 35.81 -30.30
CA ILE A 375 3.45 35.69 -29.22
C ILE A 375 3.79 34.51 -28.32
N ILE A 376 3.74 34.76 -27.02
CA ILE A 376 3.99 33.76 -25.99
C ILE A 376 2.78 33.74 -25.05
N VAL A 377 2.14 32.59 -24.94
CA VAL A 377 1.07 32.37 -23.96
C VAL A 377 1.69 31.87 -22.65
N ARG A 378 1.34 32.49 -21.53
CA ARG A 378 1.82 32.11 -20.18
C ARG A 378 0.66 31.96 -19.18
N PHE A 379 0.93 31.24 -18.10
CA PHE A 379 -0.02 30.85 -17.05
C PHE A 379 0.60 31.02 -15.66
#